data_AF-A0A5P9RTJ7-F1
#
_entry.id   AF-A0A5P9RTJ7-F1
#
_cell.length_a   1.000
_cell.length_b   1.000
_cell.length_c   1.000
_cell.angle_alpha   90.00
_cell.angle_beta   90.00
_cell.angle_gamma   90.00
#
_symmetry.space_group_name_H-M   'P 1'
#
loop_
_entity.id
_entity.type
_entity.pdbx_description
1 polymer ?
#
loop_
_entity_poly.entity_id
_entity_poly.type
_entity_poly.pdbx_seq_one_letter_code
_entity_poly.pdbx_strand_id
1 'polypeptide(L)'
;MWIIIASYGVLIIVLAIGIGVGVGVIRKVLKKGMKAEMTIGERMLCFGYYLLPVLECMTHCGPDVLNGWMKGLYKRSLGDLVVVYSTYPILGFMIFFMSYFLLVRGILQVRKKVRFHVSQALIIYLLTSIIGSLLNALPEMILMGWFGSTCLDILFILTMGSVIYASYQVWNGELTRLPLISEAAKLQVQDGEGEKK
;
A
#
# COMPACT_ATOMS: atom_id res chain seq x y z
N MET A 1 29.43 21.43 5.90
CA MET A 1 27.97 21.66 6.10
C MET A 1 27.26 22.06 4.81
N TRP A 2 27.71 23.10 4.10
CA TRP A 2 27.10 23.56 2.84
C TRP A 2 27.05 22.53 1.70
N ILE A 3 28.08 21.70 1.56
CA ILE A 3 28.15 20.64 0.52
C ILE A 3 27.06 19.58 0.74
N ILE A 4 26.77 19.22 1.99
CA ILE A 4 25.75 18.24 2.34
C ILE A 4 24.36 18.79 2.00
N ILE A 5 24.10 20.04 2.36
CA ILE A 5 22.83 20.75 2.07
C ILE A 5 22.62 20.87 0.55
N ALA A 6 23.66 21.21 -0.20
CA ALA A 6 23.60 21.29 -1.66
C ALA A 6 23.31 19.92 -2.30
N SER A 7 23.90 18.84 -1.77
CA SER A 7 23.66 17.46 -2.23
C SER A 7 22.19 17.05 -2.08
N TYR A 8 21.58 17.33 -0.92
CA TYR A 8 20.17 17.03 -0.68
C TYR A 8 19.23 17.90 -1.54
N GLY A 9 19.60 19.16 -1.78
CA GLY A 9 18.84 20.05 -2.68
C GLY A 9 18.78 19.52 -4.11
N VAL A 10 19.91 19.04 -4.65
CA VAL A 10 19.97 18.43 -5.99
C VAL A 10 19.14 17.15 -6.06
N LEU A 11 19.19 16.30 -5.02
CA LEU A 11 18.39 15.07 -4.97
C LEU A 11 16.88 15.36 -5.02
N ILE A 12 16.42 16.38 -4.28
CA ILE A 12 15.00 16.80 -4.25
C ILE A 12 14.55 17.31 -5.62
N ILE A 13 15.38 18.08 -6.32
CA ILE A 13 15.07 18.61 -7.66
C ILE A 13 14.97 17.48 -8.68
N VAL A 14 15.91 16.53 -8.65
CA VAL A 14 15.90 15.37 -9.57
C VAL A 14 14.67 14.50 -9.32
N LEU A 15 14.31 14.26 -8.06
CA LEU A 15 13.07 13.55 -7.70
C LEU A 15 11.84 14.31 -8.18
N ALA A 16 11.77 15.64 -7.97
CA ALA A 16 10.64 16.46 -8.41
C ALA A 16 10.46 16.43 -9.94
N ILE A 17 11.55 16.48 -10.71
CA ILE A 17 11.52 16.38 -12.18
C ILE A 17 11.09 14.98 -12.61
N GLY A 18 11.64 13.93 -12.01
CA GLY A 18 11.26 12.54 -12.30
C GLY A 18 9.77 12.29 -12.02
N ILE A 19 9.27 12.82 -10.89
CA ILE A 19 7.85 12.83 -10.53
C ILE A 19 7.03 13.58 -11.59
N GLY A 20 7.45 14.78 -12.00
CA GLY A 20 6.75 15.59 -13.00
C GLY A 20 6.63 14.90 -14.36
N VAL A 21 7.71 14.27 -14.83
CA VAL A 21 7.73 13.51 -16.08
C VAL A 21 6.85 12.26 -15.96
N GLY A 22 6.95 11.51 -14.86
CA GLY A 22 6.11 10.34 -14.58
C GLY A 22 4.63 10.70 -14.56
N VAL A 23 4.27 11.80 -13.90
CA VAL A 23 2.90 12.35 -13.88
C VAL A 23 2.42 12.71 -15.29
N GLY A 24 3.28 13.29 -16.14
CA GLY A 24 2.95 13.63 -17.52
C GLY A 24 2.66 12.40 -18.40
N VAL A 25 3.47 11.35 -18.26
CA VAL A 25 3.26 10.07 -18.96
C VAL A 25 1.98 9.40 -18.49
N ILE A 26 1.76 9.33 -17.18
CA ILE A 26 0.55 8.75 -16.58
C ILE A 26 -0.71 9.54 -17.01
N ARG A 27 -0.66 10.88 -17.07
CA ARG A 27 -1.77 11.71 -17.59
C ARG A 27 -2.15 11.33 -19.01
N LYS A 28 -1.19 11.10 -19.91
CA LYS A 28 -1.47 10.70 -21.29
C LYS A 28 -2.13 9.32 -21.37
N VAL A 29 -1.69 8.38 -20.53
CA VAL A 29 -2.28 7.03 -20.46
C VAL A 29 -3.71 7.08 -19.91
N LEU A 30 -3.98 7.92 -18.90
CA LEU A 30 -5.28 8.02 -18.23
C LEU A 30 -6.34 8.81 -19.00
N LYS A 31 -5.96 9.75 -19.89
CA LYS A 31 -6.93 10.58 -20.63
C LYS A 31 -7.75 9.80 -21.66
N LYS A 32 -7.44 8.52 -21.89
CA LYS A 32 -8.10 7.67 -22.88
C LYS A 32 -9.39 7.04 -22.33
N GLY A 33 -10.46 7.85 -22.30
CA GLY A 33 -11.86 7.41 -22.34
C GLY A 33 -12.50 6.99 -21.02
N MET A 34 -13.43 7.82 -20.52
CA MET A 34 -14.38 7.44 -19.46
C MET A 34 -15.39 6.40 -19.99
N LYS A 35 -15.02 5.12 -19.89
CA LYS A 35 -15.96 3.98 -19.90
C LYS A 35 -16.19 3.48 -18.46
N ALA A 36 -17.35 2.86 -18.22
CA ALA A 36 -17.76 2.38 -16.89
C ALA A 36 -16.86 1.28 -16.30
N GLU A 37 -16.15 0.54 -17.14
CA GLU A 37 -15.32 -0.61 -16.74
C GLU A 37 -13.83 -0.25 -16.65
N MET A 38 -13.18 -0.61 -15.53
CA MET A 38 -11.74 -0.40 -15.33
C MET A 38 -10.93 -1.00 -16.47
N THR A 39 -10.09 -0.16 -17.08
CA THR A 39 -9.16 -0.59 -18.14
C THR A 39 -8.08 -1.50 -17.56
N ILE A 40 -7.51 -2.38 -18.39
CA ILE A 40 -6.42 -3.28 -17.98
C ILE A 40 -5.26 -2.52 -17.34
N GLY A 41 -4.85 -1.37 -17.90
CA GLY A 41 -3.77 -0.55 -17.34
C GLY A 41 -4.06 -0.04 -15.92
N GLU A 42 -5.31 0.28 -15.61
CA GLU A 42 -5.71 0.67 -14.26
C GLU A 42 -5.76 -0.51 -13.29
N ARG A 43 -6.13 -1.70 -13.78
CA ARG A 43 -6.07 -2.93 -12.97
C ARG A 43 -4.63 -3.23 -12.58
N MET A 44 -3.71 -3.19 -13.54
CA MET A 44 -2.27 -3.35 -13.30
C MET A 44 -1.73 -2.29 -12.34
N LEU A 45 -2.17 -1.03 -12.47
CA LEU A 45 -1.82 0.03 -11.53
C LEU A 45 -2.28 -0.31 -10.10
N CYS A 46 -3.53 -0.75 -9.92
CA CYS A 46 -4.04 -1.16 -8.61
C CYS A 46 -3.24 -2.34 -8.03
N PHE A 47 -2.94 -3.38 -8.82
CA PHE A 47 -2.10 -4.50 -8.37
C PHE A 47 -0.70 -4.01 -7.94
N GLY A 48 -0.11 -3.08 -8.69
CA GLY A 48 1.16 -2.46 -8.34
C GLY A 48 1.14 -1.77 -6.98
N TYR A 49 0.04 -1.10 -6.62
CA TYR A 49 -0.10 -0.49 -5.30
C TYR A 49 -0.31 -1.49 -4.18
N TYR A 50 -1.00 -2.61 -4.43
CA TYR A 50 -1.12 -3.68 -3.44
C TYR A 50 0.19 -4.43 -3.20
N LEU A 51 1.20 -4.29 -4.06
CA LEU A 51 2.53 -4.81 -3.79
C LEU A 51 3.20 -4.07 -2.62
N LEU A 52 2.90 -2.79 -2.40
CA LEU A 52 3.48 -1.99 -1.33
C LEU A 52 3.21 -2.56 0.08
N PRO A 53 1.95 -2.81 0.51
CA PRO A 53 1.68 -3.45 1.79
C PRO A 53 2.24 -4.88 1.90
N VAL A 54 2.33 -5.61 0.78
CA VAL A 54 2.95 -6.95 0.78
C VAL A 54 4.44 -6.83 1.09
N LEU A 55 5.17 -5.92 0.45
CA LEU A 55 6.60 -5.72 0.70
C LEU A 55 6.87 -5.28 2.15
N GLU A 56 6.06 -4.37 2.68
CA GLU A 56 6.12 -3.95 4.08
C GLU A 56 5.92 -5.15 5.02
N CYS A 57 4.86 -5.93 4.79
CA CYS A 57 4.57 -7.13 5.58
C CYS A 57 5.69 -8.17 5.51
N MET A 58 6.25 -8.43 4.32
CA MET A 58 7.33 -9.39 4.15
C MET A 58 8.63 -8.93 4.81
N THR A 59 8.85 -7.62 4.93
CA THR A 59 10.02 -7.08 5.63
C THR A 59 9.92 -7.31 7.13
N HIS A 60 8.73 -7.18 7.72
CA HIS A 60 8.53 -7.35 9.16
C HIS A 60 8.27 -8.80 9.58
N CYS A 61 7.40 -9.53 8.87
CA CYS A 61 6.93 -10.86 9.24
C CYS A 61 7.60 -11.99 8.45
N GLY A 62 8.14 -11.70 7.27
CA GLY A 62 8.59 -12.72 6.32
C GLY A 62 9.63 -13.71 6.85
N PRO A 63 10.69 -13.26 7.55
CA PRO A 63 11.72 -14.16 8.07
C PRO A 63 11.21 -15.18 9.09
N ASP A 64 10.27 -14.77 9.94
CA ASP A 64 9.78 -15.52 11.10
C ASP A 64 8.56 -16.39 10.77
N VAL A 65 7.65 -15.89 9.93
CA VAL A 65 6.39 -16.58 9.58
C VAL A 65 6.60 -17.62 8.48
N LEU A 66 7.53 -17.41 7.55
CA LEU A 66 7.68 -18.28 6.38
C LEU A 66 8.53 -19.52 6.70
N ASN A 67 7.92 -20.71 6.56
CA ASN A 67 8.59 -22.00 6.71
C ASN A 67 8.53 -22.84 5.42
N GLY A 68 9.38 -23.87 5.34
CA GLY A 68 9.36 -24.89 4.28
C GLY A 68 9.27 -24.34 2.85
N TRP A 69 8.24 -24.80 2.12
CA TRP A 69 8.01 -24.48 0.72
C TRP A 69 7.64 -23.00 0.49
N MET A 70 6.96 -22.36 1.44
CA MET A 70 6.57 -20.94 1.34
C MET A 70 7.79 -20.04 1.33
N LYS A 71 8.80 -20.35 2.16
CA LYS A 71 10.08 -19.65 2.18
C LYS A 71 10.85 -19.79 0.87
N GLY A 72 10.77 -20.96 0.21
CA GLY A 72 11.37 -21.19 -1.10
C GLY A 72 10.73 -20.35 -2.20
N LEU A 73 9.39 -20.31 -2.26
CA LEU A 73 8.66 -19.47 -3.21
C LEU A 73 8.93 -17.98 -2.99
N TYR A 74 8.94 -17.55 -1.73
CA TYR A 74 9.28 -16.19 -1.33
C TYR A 74 10.66 -15.77 -1.84
N LYS A 75 11.70 -16.56 -1.53
CA LYS A 75 13.08 -16.24 -1.93
C LYS A 75 13.23 -16.12 -3.44
N ARG A 76 12.54 -16.97 -4.20
CA ARG A 76 12.60 -16.97 -5.66
C ARG A 76 11.88 -15.79 -6.30
N SER A 77 10.76 -15.36 -5.73
CA SER A 77 9.87 -14.37 -6.37
C SER A 77 10.04 -12.96 -5.82
N LEU A 78 10.04 -12.82 -4.50
CA LEU A 78 9.99 -11.51 -3.81
C LEU A 78 11.26 -11.21 -3.00
N GLY A 79 12.12 -12.21 -2.76
CA GLY A 79 13.28 -12.09 -1.88
C GLY A 79 14.16 -10.89 -2.21
N ASP A 80 14.62 -10.78 -3.46
CA ASP A 80 15.50 -9.68 -3.88
C ASP A 80 14.81 -8.31 -3.78
N LEU A 81 13.52 -8.25 -4.12
CA LEU A 81 12.74 -7.01 -4.05
C LEU A 81 12.56 -6.55 -2.60
N VAL A 82 12.32 -7.50 -1.68
CA VAL A 82 12.19 -7.21 -0.24
C VAL A 82 13.53 -6.78 0.35
N VAL A 83 14.66 -7.33 -0.10
CA VAL A 83 16.00 -6.88 0.33
C VAL A 83 16.27 -5.44 -0.10
N VAL A 84 15.96 -5.09 -1.36
CA VAL A 84 16.08 -3.71 -1.84
C VAL A 84 15.19 -2.78 -1.03
N TYR A 85 13.96 -3.21 -0.75
CA TYR A 85 12.99 -2.43 0.03
C TYR A 85 13.46 -2.23 1.49
N SER A 86 13.95 -3.27 2.16
CA SER A 86 14.41 -3.18 3.55
C SER A 86 15.69 -2.36 3.69
N THR A 87 16.52 -2.31 2.64
CA THR A 87 17.72 -1.48 2.60
C THR A 87 17.37 0.02 2.53
N TYR A 88 16.26 0.36 1.86
CA TYR A 88 15.84 1.74 1.63
C TYR A 88 14.37 1.96 2.05
N PRO A 89 14.04 1.88 3.36
CA PRO A 89 12.66 1.96 3.85
C PRO A 89 12.00 3.33 3.55
N ILE A 90 12.80 4.38 3.41
CA ILE A 90 12.36 5.72 3.00
C ILE A 90 11.64 5.69 1.63
N LEU A 91 11.99 4.76 0.73
CA LEU A 91 11.34 4.65 -0.57
C LEU A 91 9.86 4.29 -0.43
N GLY A 92 9.51 3.37 0.46
CA GLY A 92 8.12 2.99 0.71
C GLY A 92 7.28 4.18 1.19
N PHE A 93 7.85 4.94 2.13
CA PHE A 93 7.22 6.16 2.65
C PHE A 93 7.06 7.23 1.56
N MET A 94 8.08 7.44 0.73
CA MET A 94 8.00 8.38 -0.41
C MET A 94 6.94 7.94 -1.42
N ILE A 95 6.88 6.66 -1.77
CA ILE A 95 5.86 6.09 -2.67
C ILE A 95 4.47 6.31 -2.08
N PHE A 96 4.29 6.11 -0.77
CA PHE A 96 3.02 6.36 -0.10
C PHE A 96 2.54 7.81 -0.28
N PHE A 97 3.38 8.80 0.07
CA PHE A 97 2.99 10.22 -0.05
C PHE A 97 2.75 10.62 -1.50
N MET A 98 3.64 10.22 -2.40
CA MET A 98 3.49 10.52 -3.82
C MET A 98 2.17 9.97 -4.38
N SER A 99 1.83 8.73 -4.03
CA SER A 99 0.60 8.08 -4.50
C SER A 99 -0.64 8.70 -3.88
N TYR A 100 -0.58 9.07 -2.60
CA TYR A 100 -1.65 9.80 -1.91
C TYR A 100 -1.93 11.14 -2.60
N PHE A 101 -0.91 11.97 -2.80
CA PHE A 101 -1.09 13.28 -3.43
C PHE A 101 -1.55 13.16 -4.89
N LEU A 102 -0.94 12.25 -5.66
CA LEU A 102 -1.25 12.12 -7.08
C LEU A 102 -2.64 11.55 -7.33
N LEU A 103 -2.98 10.43 -6.68
CA LEU A 103 -4.18 9.67 -7.01
C LEU A 103 -5.32 9.91 -6.02
N VAL A 104 -5.02 9.96 -4.72
CA VAL A 104 -6.06 10.09 -3.68
C VAL A 104 -6.55 11.54 -3.58
N ARG A 105 -5.65 12.52 -3.49
CA ARG A 105 -5.99 13.96 -3.42
C ARG A 105 -6.53 14.50 -4.75
N GLY A 106 -6.27 13.81 -5.87
CA GLY A 106 -6.86 14.12 -7.17
C GLY A 106 -6.07 15.08 -8.05
N ILE A 107 -4.75 15.19 -7.85
CA ILE A 107 -3.86 15.90 -8.80
C ILE A 107 -3.92 15.25 -10.19
N LEU A 108 -4.11 13.93 -10.21
CA LEU A 108 -4.48 13.14 -11.38
C LEU A 108 -5.97 12.78 -11.31
N GLN A 109 -6.69 13.09 -12.39
CA GLN A 109 -8.07 12.65 -12.57
C GLN A 109 -8.07 11.17 -12.92
N VAL A 110 -8.32 10.33 -11.92
CA VAL A 110 -8.52 8.88 -12.04
C VAL A 110 -9.95 8.51 -11.65
N ARG A 111 -10.41 7.36 -12.15
CA ARG A 111 -11.73 6.82 -11.80
C ARG A 111 -11.87 6.59 -10.29
N LYS A 112 -13.10 6.76 -9.78
CA LYS A 112 -13.42 6.55 -8.35
C LYS A 112 -12.99 5.16 -7.85
N LYS A 113 -13.16 4.11 -8.67
CA LYS A 113 -12.71 2.74 -8.37
C LYS A 113 -11.20 2.66 -8.10
N VAL A 114 -10.39 3.25 -8.99
CA VAL A 114 -8.92 3.28 -8.84
C VAL A 114 -8.52 4.02 -7.58
N ARG A 115 -9.10 5.22 -7.34
CA ARG A 115 -8.83 5.99 -6.11
C ARG A 115 -9.11 5.17 -4.86
N PHE A 116 -10.21 4.43 -4.88
CA PHE A 116 -10.61 3.59 -3.76
C PHE A 116 -9.62 2.45 -3.48
N HIS A 117 -9.23 1.67 -4.50
CA HIS A 117 -8.24 0.60 -4.34
C HIS A 117 -6.87 1.12 -3.90
N VAL A 118 -6.43 2.24 -4.48
CA VAL A 118 -5.18 2.89 -4.09
C VAL A 118 -5.24 3.34 -2.63
N SER A 119 -6.32 4.02 -2.22
CA SER A 119 -6.50 4.40 -0.82
C SER A 119 -6.47 3.19 0.12
N GLN A 120 -7.12 2.08 -0.25
CA GLN A 120 -7.09 0.85 0.55
C GLN A 120 -5.68 0.27 0.67
N ALA A 121 -4.94 0.16 -0.44
CA ALA A 121 -3.57 -0.33 -0.41
C ALA A 121 -2.67 0.54 0.48
N LEU A 122 -2.84 1.87 0.41
CA LEU A 122 -2.11 2.83 1.24
C LEU A 122 -2.48 2.72 2.73
N ILE A 123 -3.76 2.51 3.06
CA ILE A 123 -4.20 2.30 4.45
C ILE A 123 -3.62 0.99 5.01
N ILE A 124 -3.72 -0.11 4.25
CA ILE A 124 -3.14 -1.39 4.67
C ILE A 124 -1.63 -1.24 4.87
N TYR A 125 -0.94 -0.57 3.95
CA TYR A 125 0.49 -0.28 4.08
C TYR A 125 0.81 0.47 5.37
N LEU A 126 0.07 1.55 5.66
CA LEU A 126 0.29 2.36 6.85
C LEU A 126 0.06 1.55 8.14
N LEU A 127 -1.01 0.76 8.18
CA LEU A 127 -1.31 -0.11 9.32
C LEU A 127 -0.22 -1.15 9.53
N THR A 128 0.19 -1.85 8.47
CA THR A 128 1.24 -2.86 8.53
C THR A 128 2.58 -2.25 8.95
N SER A 129 2.90 -1.05 8.45
CA SER A 129 4.14 -0.33 8.80
C SER A 129 4.17 0.06 10.28
N ILE A 130 3.08 0.64 10.80
CA ILE A 130 2.99 1.04 12.20
C ILE A 130 3.07 -0.18 13.12
N ILE A 131 2.25 -1.21 12.87
CA ILE A 131 2.19 -2.39 13.73
C ILE A 131 3.51 -3.18 13.63
N GLY A 132 4.04 -3.40 12.44
CA GLY A 132 5.30 -4.11 12.23
C GLY A 132 6.49 -3.40 12.88
N SER A 133 6.55 -2.07 12.75
CA SER A 133 7.59 -1.26 13.43
C SER A 133 7.44 -1.32 14.95
N LEU A 134 6.21 -1.29 15.47
CA LEU A 134 5.96 -1.36 16.91
C LEU A 134 6.35 -2.73 17.48
N LEU A 135 6.02 -3.83 16.78
CA LEU A 135 6.43 -5.18 17.16
C LEU A 135 7.94 -5.34 17.14
N ASN A 136 8.62 -4.82 16.11
CA ASN A 136 10.08 -4.88 16.01
C ASN A 136 10.80 -3.97 17.04
N ALA A 137 10.11 -2.99 17.62
CA ALA A 137 10.63 -2.19 18.72
C ALA A 137 10.54 -2.91 20.08
N LEU A 138 9.82 -4.04 20.17
CA LEU A 138 9.76 -4.84 21.39
C LEU A 138 11.09 -5.60 21.62
N PRO A 139 11.42 -5.91 22.88
CA PRO A 139 12.55 -6.78 23.19
C PRO A 139 12.46 -8.14 22.47
N GLU A 140 13.59 -8.65 21.97
CA GLU A 140 13.65 -9.92 21.24
C GLU A 140 13.06 -11.11 22.02
N MET A 141 13.19 -11.09 23.35
CA MET A 141 12.60 -12.09 24.25
C MET A 141 11.07 -12.18 24.12
N ILE A 142 10.39 -11.05 23.91
CA ILE A 142 8.94 -10.99 23.73
C ILE A 142 8.58 -11.39 22.30
N LEU A 143 9.38 -10.97 21.32
CA LEU A 143 9.15 -11.22 19.90
C LEU A 143 9.24 -12.71 19.55
N MET A 144 10.27 -13.39 20.06
CA MET A 144 10.48 -14.84 19.89
C MET A 144 9.58 -15.69 20.80
N GLY A 145 8.89 -15.06 21.75
CA GLY A 145 7.88 -15.70 22.57
C GLY A 145 6.60 -15.97 21.81
N TRP A 146 5.73 -16.81 22.38
CA TRP A 146 4.43 -17.16 21.81
C TRP A 146 3.55 -15.95 21.49
N PHE A 147 3.66 -14.86 22.26
CA PHE A 147 2.90 -13.64 22.01
C PHE A 147 3.38 -12.93 20.74
N GLY A 148 4.69 -12.66 20.65
CA GLY A 148 5.27 -11.98 19.49
C GLY A 148 5.09 -12.75 18.19
N SER A 149 5.35 -14.06 18.20
CA SER A 149 5.15 -14.92 17.03
C SER A 149 3.70 -14.93 16.56
N THR A 150 2.75 -15.08 17.49
CA THR A 150 1.31 -15.06 17.16
C THR A 150 0.88 -13.71 16.59
N CYS A 151 1.40 -12.60 17.13
CA CYS A 151 1.11 -11.26 16.60
C CYS A 151 1.64 -11.09 15.17
N LEU A 152 2.84 -11.56 14.87
CA LEU A 152 3.42 -11.53 13.52
C LEU A 152 2.63 -12.41 12.54
N ASP A 153 2.20 -13.60 12.97
CA ASP A 153 1.35 -14.50 12.17
C ASP A 153 -0.01 -13.85 11.85
N ILE A 154 -0.65 -13.23 12.83
CA ILE A 154 -1.92 -12.51 12.64
C ILE A 154 -1.73 -11.34 11.68
N LEU A 155 -0.68 -10.54 11.86
CA LEU A 155 -0.37 -9.42 10.97
C LEU A 155 -0.15 -9.90 9.52
N PHE A 156 0.56 -11.02 9.36
CA PHE A 156 0.79 -11.64 8.06
C PHE A 156 -0.52 -12.09 7.41
N ILE A 157 -1.34 -12.88 8.13
CA ILE A 157 -2.60 -13.40 7.61
C ILE A 157 -3.56 -12.26 7.26
N LEU A 158 -3.67 -11.24 8.12
CA LEU A 158 -4.55 -10.10 7.87
C LEU A 158 -4.10 -9.31 6.65
N THR A 159 -2.79 -9.04 6.51
CA THR A 159 -2.27 -8.28 5.37
C THR A 159 -2.42 -9.06 4.07
N MET A 160 -1.97 -10.32 4.04
CA MET A 160 -2.05 -11.17 2.85
C MET A 160 -3.49 -11.47 2.46
N GLY A 161 -4.35 -11.79 3.43
CA GLY A 161 -5.77 -12.02 3.19
C GLY A 161 -6.47 -10.79 2.62
N SER A 162 -6.20 -9.60 3.18
CA SER A 162 -6.75 -8.34 2.68
C SER A 162 -6.29 -8.03 1.25
N VAL A 163 -5.00 -8.22 0.97
CA VAL A 163 -4.43 -7.98 -0.36
C VAL A 163 -4.98 -8.97 -1.39
N ILE A 164 -5.07 -10.26 -1.06
CA ILE A 164 -5.62 -11.28 -1.97
C ILE A 164 -7.08 -10.99 -2.28
N TYR A 165 -7.88 -10.68 -1.25
CA TYR A 165 -9.29 -10.34 -1.43
C TYR A 165 -9.49 -9.08 -2.29
N ALA A 166 -8.71 -8.03 -2.03
CA ALA A 166 -8.79 -6.81 -2.81
C ALA A 166 -8.30 -7.02 -4.25
N SER A 167 -7.24 -7.81 -4.44
CA SER A 167 -6.70 -8.22 -5.74
C SER A 167 -7.73 -8.97 -6.58
N TYR A 168 -8.49 -9.88 -5.97
CA TYR A 168 -9.59 -10.58 -6.64
C TYR A 168 -10.69 -9.62 -7.12
N GLN A 169 -11.04 -8.61 -6.31
CA GLN A 169 -12.03 -7.61 -6.72
C GLN A 169 -11.53 -6.65 -7.81
N VAL A 170 -10.24 -6.28 -7.79
CA VAL A 170 -9.60 -5.55 -8.90
C VAL A 170 -9.69 -6.35 -10.20
N TRP A 171 -9.48 -7.67 -10.12
CA TRP A 171 -9.58 -8.56 -11.29
C TRP A 171 -10.98 -8.53 -11.90
N ASN A 172 -12.01 -8.60 -11.06
CA ASN A 172 -13.42 -8.51 -11.48
C ASN A 172 -13.84 -7.10 -11.93
N GLY A 173 -12.99 -6.08 -11.72
CA GLY A 173 -13.33 -4.69 -12.00
C GLY A 173 -14.40 -4.12 -11.07
N GLU A 174 -14.63 -4.79 -9.95
CA GLU A 174 -15.59 -4.43 -8.91
C GLU A 174 -14.94 -3.51 -7.88
N LEU A 175 -15.76 -2.71 -7.21
CA LEU A 175 -15.28 -1.83 -6.15
C LEU A 175 -15.20 -2.66 -4.88
N THR A 176 -14.02 -2.77 -4.25
CA THR A 176 -13.88 -3.57 -3.03
C THR A 176 -14.80 -3.06 -1.93
N ARG A 177 -15.95 -3.70 -1.73
CA ARG A 177 -16.80 -3.40 -0.58
C ARG A 177 -16.15 -4.01 0.64
N LEU A 178 -15.25 -3.29 1.30
CA LEU A 178 -14.81 -3.69 2.63
C LEU A 178 -16.06 -3.57 3.53
N PRO A 179 -16.62 -4.69 4.04
CA PRO A 179 -17.92 -4.67 4.72
C PRO A 179 -17.94 -3.69 5.90
N LEU A 180 -16.81 -3.54 6.60
CA LEU A 180 -16.68 -2.63 7.74
C LEU A 180 -16.81 -1.14 7.37
N ILE A 181 -16.24 -0.71 6.24
CA ILE A 181 -16.26 0.71 5.82
C ILE A 181 -17.64 1.08 5.24
N SER A 182 -18.25 0.15 4.50
CA SER A 182 -19.59 0.36 3.95
C SER A 182 -20.66 0.43 5.03
N GLU A 183 -20.52 -0.31 6.12
CA GLU A 183 -21.44 -0.22 7.26
C GLU A 183 -21.18 1.04 8.11
N ALA A 184 -19.92 1.39 8.38
CA ALA A 184 -19.60 2.64 9.09
C ALA A 184 -20.12 3.89 8.36
N ALA A 185 -20.05 3.93 7.03
CA ALA A 185 -20.62 5.02 6.23
C ALA A 185 -22.15 5.04 6.25
N LYS A 186 -22.83 3.89 6.31
CA LYS A 186 -24.29 3.83 6.47
C LYS A 186 -24.73 4.34 7.84
N LEU A 187 -23.99 4.00 8.90
CA LEU A 187 -24.25 4.47 10.25
C LEU A 187 -24.10 6.00 10.33
N GLN A 188 -23.06 6.58 9.72
CA GLN A 188 -22.87 8.04 9.68
C GLN A 188 -23.97 8.80 8.91
N VAL A 189 -24.61 8.18 7.92
CA VAL A 189 -25.73 8.80 7.18
C VAL A 189 -27.04 8.68 7.97
N GLN A 190 -27.26 7.56 8.68
CA GLN A 190 -28.45 7.38 9.52
C GLN A 190 -28.49 8.33 10.71
N ASP A 191 -27.36 8.59 11.36
CA ASP A 191 -27.30 9.52 12.50
C ASP A 191 -27.57 10.99 12.09
N GLY A 192 -27.27 11.36 10.84
CA GLY A 192 -27.53 12.71 10.30
C GLY A 192 -28.97 12.97 9.83
N GLU A 193 -29.77 11.92 9.63
CA GLU A 193 -31.19 12.04 9.25
C GLU A 193 -32.14 12.09 10.46
N GLY A 194 -31.64 11.74 11.66
CA GLY A 194 -32.40 11.78 12.92
C GLY A 194 -32.67 13.19 13.46
N GLU A 195 -31.93 14.22 13.03
CA GLU A 195 -32.12 15.62 13.47
C GLU A 195 -33.13 16.41 12.62
N LYS A 196 -33.80 15.77 11.65
CA LYS A 196 -34.81 16.42 10.79
C LYS A 196 -36.25 15.97 11.07
N LYS A 197 -36.59 15.67 12.33
CA LYS A 197 -37.98 15.45 12.75
C LYS A 197 -38.34 16.26 13.98
#